data_AF-A0A4P5ZKX1-F1
#
_entry.id   AF-A0A4P5ZKX1-F1
#
_cell.length_a   1.000
_cell.length_b   1.000
_cell.length_c   1.000
_cell.angle_alpha   90.00
_cell.angle_beta   90.00
_cell.angle_gamma   90.00
#
_symmetry.space_group_name_H-M   'P 1'
#
loop_
_entity.id
_entity.type
_entity.pdbx_description
1 polymer ?
#
loop_
_entity_poly.entity_id
_entity_poly.type
_entity_poly.pdbx_seq_one_letter_code
_entity_poly.pdbx_strand_id
1 'polypeptide(L)'
;MLDLGQRYMVGFTHFFALARGASSSDLKGSLTGKASVLNRYVIQKTPLAVIPPSGGAMGNGWSFQDPTGSARTRHGVGASEEGKVYRIEVTGYSSPGKVNRVSKFRRSNQVFLVPFEKLSQEYQRIHQQGGVIASITPIS
;
A
#
# COMPACT_ATOMS: atom_id res chain seq x y z
N MET A 1 10.51 26.16 -11.94
CA MET A 1 9.29 25.67 -12.62
C MET A 1 9.04 24.17 -12.37
N LEU A 2 10.04 23.28 -12.43
CA LEU A 2 9.89 21.83 -12.17
C LEU A 2 9.52 21.45 -10.70
N ASP A 3 9.97 22.22 -9.70
CA ASP A 3 9.70 21.95 -8.27
C ASP A 3 8.21 22.11 -7.91
N LEU A 4 7.48 23.02 -8.57
CA LEU A 4 6.07 23.27 -8.26
C LEU A 4 5.17 22.09 -8.68
N GLY A 5 5.47 21.47 -9.83
CA GLY A 5 4.75 20.27 -10.31
C GLY A 5 5.00 19.03 -9.46
N GLN A 6 6.23 18.84 -8.98
CA GLN A 6 6.57 17.73 -8.06
C GLN A 6 5.87 17.88 -6.70
N ARG A 7 5.86 19.09 -6.13
CA ARG A 7 5.12 19.35 -4.88
C ARG A 7 3.62 19.15 -5.03
N TYR A 8 3.04 19.55 -6.16
CA TYR A 8 1.62 19.34 -6.46
C TYR A 8 1.27 17.85 -6.49
N MET A 9 2.09 17.03 -7.16
CA MET A 9 1.86 15.59 -7.28
C MET A 9 1.94 14.87 -5.92
N VAL A 10 2.95 15.20 -5.10
CA VAL A 10 3.08 14.64 -3.75
C VAL A 10 1.92 15.10 -2.85
N GLY A 11 1.58 16.39 -2.90
CA GLY A 11 0.47 16.97 -2.16
C GLY A 11 -0.87 16.29 -2.46
N PHE A 12 -1.13 15.95 -3.72
CA PHE A 12 -2.31 15.18 -4.11
C PHE A 12 -2.36 13.81 -3.41
N THR A 13 -1.26 13.05 -3.42
CA THR A 13 -1.23 11.74 -2.75
C THR A 13 -1.36 11.84 -1.23
N HIS A 14 -0.79 12.89 -0.63
CA HIS A 14 -0.89 13.18 0.80
C HIS A 14 -2.30 13.58 1.22
N PHE A 15 -3.00 14.32 0.36
CA PHE A 15 -4.39 14.70 0.58
C PHE A 15 -5.28 13.47 0.78
N PHE A 16 -5.21 12.47 -0.11
CA PHE A 16 -6.02 11.26 -0.01
C PHE A 16 -5.58 10.29 1.10
N ALA A 17 -4.37 10.43 1.63
CA ALA A 17 -3.97 9.73 2.83
C ALA A 17 -4.64 10.28 4.10
N LEU A 18 -4.93 11.59 4.12
CA LEU A 18 -5.65 12.25 5.23
C LEU A 18 -7.18 12.21 5.05
N ALA A 19 -7.68 12.53 3.86
CA ALA A 19 -9.09 12.63 3.55
C ALA A 19 -9.67 11.24 3.20
N ARG A 20 -10.22 10.54 4.19
CA ARG A 20 -10.74 9.16 4.06
C ARG A 20 -12.28 9.10 3.96
N GLY A 21 -12.89 10.13 3.37
CA GLY A 21 -14.34 10.26 3.23
C GLY A 21 -15.02 11.00 4.38
N ALA A 22 -16.32 11.29 4.22
CA ALA A 22 -17.08 12.17 5.12
C ALA A 22 -17.32 11.59 6.54
N SER A 23 -17.12 10.29 6.73
CA SER A 23 -17.28 9.61 8.02
C SER A 23 -15.93 9.36 8.75
N SER A 24 -14.88 10.11 8.36
CA SER A 24 -13.57 10.03 8.99
C SER A 24 -13.29 11.25 9.87
N SER A 25 -12.40 11.09 10.85
CA SER A 25 -11.93 12.19 11.71
C SER A 25 -10.43 12.03 11.98
N ASP A 26 -9.80 13.13 12.36
CA ASP A 26 -8.37 13.24 12.66
C ASP A 26 -7.93 12.41 13.87
N LEU A 27 -8.86 12.09 14.77
CA LEU A 27 -8.60 11.34 16.00
C LEU A 27 -9.04 9.86 15.91
N LYS A 28 -10.32 9.59 16.14
CA LYS A 28 -10.83 8.21 16.27
C LYS A 28 -11.19 7.58 14.93
N GLY A 29 -11.45 8.39 13.90
CA GLY A 29 -11.78 7.93 12.56
C GLY A 29 -10.57 7.69 11.66
N SER A 30 -9.35 7.97 12.13
CA SER A 30 -8.11 7.74 11.37
C SER A 30 -7.62 6.29 11.53
N LEU A 31 -7.11 5.70 10.46
CA LEU A 31 -6.46 4.38 10.47
C LEU A 31 -5.22 4.35 11.36
N THR A 32 -4.53 5.48 11.51
CA THR A 32 -3.35 5.61 12.39
C THR A 32 -3.73 5.97 13.83
N GLY A 33 -5.02 6.14 14.12
CA GLY A 33 -5.51 6.71 15.38
C GLY A 33 -4.86 8.06 15.66
N LYS A 34 -4.25 8.21 16.84
CA LYS A 34 -3.59 9.45 17.28
C LYS A 34 -2.20 9.68 16.68
N ALA A 35 -1.65 8.72 15.93
CA ALA A 35 -0.32 8.85 15.35
C ALA A 35 -0.35 9.69 14.06
N SER A 36 0.72 10.43 13.81
CA SER A 36 0.86 11.25 12.60
C SER A 36 0.85 10.40 11.32
N VAL A 37 -0.09 10.64 10.42
CA VAL A 37 -0.20 9.92 9.12
C VAL A 37 0.99 10.20 8.21
N LEU A 38 1.40 11.47 8.12
CA LEU A 38 2.27 11.96 7.04
C LEU A 38 3.72 12.29 7.44
N ASN A 39 4.09 12.19 8.72
CA ASN A 39 5.36 12.73 9.24
C ASN A 39 6.57 12.36 8.36
N ARG A 40 6.83 11.06 8.14
CA ARG A 40 7.95 10.62 7.29
C ARG A 40 7.81 11.02 5.83
N TYR A 41 6.59 11.04 5.30
CA TYR A 41 6.33 11.25 3.87
C TYR A 41 6.43 12.72 3.46
N VAL A 42 6.02 13.65 4.33
CA VAL A 42 6.18 15.09 4.09
C VAL A 42 7.64 15.48 4.16
N ILE A 43 8.38 15.00 5.17
CA ILE A 43 9.81 15.30 5.32
C ILE A 43 10.61 14.79 4.11
N GLN A 44 10.33 13.56 3.66
CA GLN A 44 11.05 12.94 2.55
C GLN A 44 10.46 13.26 1.18
N LYS A 45 9.35 14.01 1.10
CA LYS A 45 8.57 14.27 -0.12
C LYS A 45 8.21 12.99 -0.88
N THR A 46 7.93 11.91 -0.15
CA THR A 46 7.64 10.59 -0.71
C THR A 46 6.16 10.50 -1.08
N PRO A 47 5.81 10.19 -2.34
CA PRO A 47 4.41 10.01 -2.74
C PRO A 47 3.82 8.70 -2.19
N LEU A 48 2.50 8.67 -2.05
CA LEU A 48 1.73 7.52 -1.58
C LEU A 48 0.83 6.96 -2.68
N ALA A 49 0.54 5.67 -2.63
CA ALA A 49 -0.55 5.12 -3.44
C ALA A 49 -1.88 5.73 -2.96
N VAL A 50 -2.70 6.16 -3.91
CA VAL A 50 -4.05 6.67 -3.61
C VAL A 50 -4.99 5.48 -3.49
N ILE A 51 -5.27 5.08 -2.25
CA ILE A 51 -6.17 3.97 -1.94
C ILE A 51 -7.55 4.57 -1.64
N PRO A 52 -8.62 4.17 -2.35
CA PRO A 52 -9.98 4.61 -2.04
C PRO A 52 -10.39 4.29 -0.58
N PRO A 53 -11.29 5.09 0.04
CA PRO A 53 -11.89 4.73 1.32
C PRO A 53 -12.83 3.51 1.18
N SER A 54 -13.33 2.99 2.30
CA SER A 54 -14.19 1.80 2.32
C SER A 54 -15.40 1.95 1.37
N GLY A 55 -15.77 0.85 0.70
CA GLY A 55 -16.84 0.86 -0.31
C GLY A 55 -16.47 1.47 -1.68
N GLY A 56 -15.19 1.83 -1.89
CA GLY A 56 -14.69 2.34 -3.17
C GLY A 56 -14.38 1.26 -4.22
N ALA A 57 -13.98 1.70 -5.42
CA ALA A 57 -13.76 0.86 -6.61
C ALA A 57 -12.70 -0.25 -6.46
N MET A 58 -11.80 -0.15 -5.47
CA MET A 58 -10.73 -1.15 -5.21
C MET A 58 -11.09 -2.12 -4.07
N GLY A 59 -12.34 -2.14 -3.59
CA GLY A 59 -12.82 -3.11 -2.62
C GLY A 59 -12.29 -2.90 -1.19
N ASN A 60 -11.96 -4.01 -0.52
CA ASN A 60 -11.75 -4.03 0.94
C ASN A 60 -10.31 -3.68 1.38
N GLY A 61 -9.42 -3.28 0.46
CA GLY A 61 -8.02 -2.96 0.76
C GLY A 61 -7.79 -1.62 1.47
N TRP A 62 -8.86 -0.89 1.78
CA TRP A 62 -8.83 0.48 2.29
C TRP A 62 -8.05 0.64 3.62
N SER A 63 -7.90 -0.42 4.43
CA SER A 63 -7.24 -0.35 5.73
C SER A 63 -5.71 -0.45 5.69
N PHE A 64 -5.11 -0.59 4.51
CA PHE A 64 -3.66 -0.72 4.38
C PHE A 64 -2.93 0.47 5.00
N GLN A 65 -1.87 0.16 5.75
CA GLN A 65 -0.92 1.10 6.31
C GLN A 65 0.49 0.57 6.06
N ASP A 66 1.33 1.40 5.47
CA ASP A 66 2.65 0.99 5.01
C ASP A 66 3.55 0.51 6.17
N PRO A 67 3.95 -0.78 6.21
CA PRO A 67 4.77 -1.32 7.28
C PRO A 67 6.12 -0.60 7.44
N THR A 68 6.62 -0.51 8.66
CA THR A 68 7.99 -0.03 8.91
C THR A 68 9.00 -0.92 8.19
N GLY A 69 9.87 -0.30 7.38
CA GLY A 69 10.93 -0.97 6.63
C GLY A 69 10.51 -1.57 5.29
N SER A 70 9.31 -1.27 4.78
CA SER A 70 8.91 -1.72 3.44
C SER A 70 9.75 -1.02 2.35
N ALA A 71 10.15 -1.79 1.35
CA ALA A 71 10.88 -1.26 0.20
C ALA A 71 9.94 -0.50 -0.74
N ARG A 72 10.44 0.61 -1.29
CA ARG A 72 9.73 1.44 -2.29
C ARG A 72 10.40 1.45 -3.65
N THR A 73 11.66 1.04 -3.69
CA THR A 73 12.47 0.91 -4.90
C THR A 73 13.12 -0.48 -4.88
N ARG A 74 13.44 -0.98 -6.08
CA ARG A 74 14.26 -2.18 -6.26
C ARG A 74 15.54 -1.74 -6.96
N HIS A 75 16.69 -2.12 -6.40
CA HIS A 75 18.01 -1.82 -6.95
C HIS A 75 18.82 -3.12 -7.07
N GLY A 76 19.84 -3.12 -7.94
CA GLY A 76 20.74 -4.25 -8.13
C GLY A 76 20.50 -5.05 -9.42
N VAL A 77 21.32 -6.08 -9.63
CA VAL A 77 21.23 -6.97 -10.79
C VAL A 77 19.86 -7.65 -10.82
N GLY A 78 19.21 -7.69 -11.98
CA GLY A 78 17.85 -8.20 -12.13
C GLY A 78 16.73 -7.24 -11.67
N ALA A 79 17.02 -6.03 -11.19
CA ALA A 79 15.99 -5.06 -10.81
C ALA A 79 15.15 -4.58 -12.00
N SER A 80 15.73 -4.60 -13.20
CA SER A 80 15.08 -4.15 -14.44
C SER A 80 15.22 -5.16 -15.61
N GLU A 81 15.98 -6.24 -15.44
CA GLU A 81 16.19 -7.25 -16.50
C GLU A 81 14.89 -7.97 -16.88
N GLU A 82 13.97 -8.12 -15.92
CA GLU A 82 12.67 -8.77 -16.09
C GLU A 82 11.55 -7.76 -16.47
N GLY A 83 11.92 -6.54 -16.91
CA GLY A 83 10.97 -5.48 -17.26
C GLY A 83 10.49 -4.64 -16.06
N LYS A 84 9.28 -4.08 -16.16
CA LYS A 84 8.71 -3.21 -15.12
C LYS A 84 8.49 -3.97 -13.82
N VAL A 85 8.79 -3.34 -12.70
CA VAL A 85 8.53 -3.89 -11.36
C VAL A 85 7.35 -3.16 -10.74
N TYR A 86 6.46 -3.92 -10.12
CA TYR A 86 5.26 -3.43 -9.46
C TYR A 86 5.40 -3.60 -7.96
N ARG A 87 5.05 -2.55 -7.22
CA ARG A 87 4.86 -2.60 -5.78
C ARG A 87 3.40 -2.91 -5.49
N ILE A 88 3.17 -4.05 -4.85
CA ILE A 88 1.85 -4.53 -4.43
C ILE A 88 1.70 -4.31 -2.93
N GLU A 89 0.69 -3.54 -2.54
CA GLU A 89 0.32 -3.32 -1.15
C GLU A 89 -0.85 -4.23 -0.78
N VAL A 90 -0.69 -5.02 0.29
CA VAL A 90 -1.69 -6.03 0.70
C VAL A 90 -2.03 -5.83 2.17
N THR A 91 -3.31 -5.94 2.50
CA THR A 91 -3.85 -5.90 3.87
C THR A 91 -4.80 -7.08 4.10
N GLY A 92 -5.34 -7.19 5.32
CA GLY A 92 -6.57 -7.95 5.56
C GLY A 92 -6.47 -9.45 5.33
N TYR A 93 -5.30 -10.06 5.51
CA TYR A 93 -5.15 -11.51 5.42
C TYR A 93 -6.17 -12.22 6.32
N SER A 94 -7.07 -12.94 5.67
CA SER A 94 -8.02 -13.83 6.31
C SER A 94 -7.55 -15.27 6.19
N SER A 95 -7.96 -16.14 7.13
CA SER A 95 -7.70 -17.58 7.04
C SER A 95 -9.03 -18.28 6.76
N PRO A 96 -9.40 -18.48 5.48
CA PRO A 96 -10.68 -19.09 5.14
C PRO A 96 -10.78 -20.49 5.76
N GLY A 97 -11.75 -20.68 6.64
CA GLY A 97 -12.13 -22.00 7.15
C GLY A 97 -11.20 -22.66 8.18
N LYS A 98 -10.07 -22.04 8.56
CA LYS A 98 -9.21 -22.54 9.65
C LYS A 98 -8.60 -21.40 10.46
N VAL A 99 -9.02 -21.25 11.72
CA VAL A 99 -8.42 -20.31 12.66
C VAL A 99 -7.17 -20.98 13.24
N ASN A 100 -5.98 -20.63 12.73
CA ASN A 100 -4.75 -21.11 13.33
C ASN A 100 -4.54 -20.38 14.67
N ARG A 101 -4.08 -21.10 15.70
CA ARG A 101 -3.75 -20.50 17.02
C ARG A 101 -2.68 -19.40 16.90
N VAL A 102 -1.82 -19.51 15.90
CA VAL A 102 -0.81 -18.52 15.53
C VAL A 102 -1.01 -18.12 14.08
N SER A 103 -1.11 -16.83 13.80
CA SER A 103 -1.22 -16.31 12.43
C SER A 103 0.01 -16.69 11.61
N LYS A 104 -0.19 -17.14 10.38
CA LYS A 104 0.89 -17.34 9.41
C LYS A 104 1.59 -16.03 9.04
N PHE A 105 0.87 -14.92 9.13
CA PHE A 105 1.40 -13.58 8.88
C PHE A 105 1.59 -12.82 10.19
N ARG A 106 2.83 -12.42 10.48
CA ARG A 106 3.15 -11.64 11.68
C ARG A 106 2.52 -10.24 11.69
N ARG A 107 2.21 -9.70 10.50
CA ARG A 107 1.55 -8.40 10.30
C ARG A 107 0.52 -8.53 9.19
N SER A 108 -0.63 -7.89 9.36
CA SER A 108 -1.72 -7.89 8.37
C SER A 108 -1.36 -7.12 7.11
N ASN A 109 -0.47 -6.12 7.21
CA ASN A 109 -0.02 -5.34 6.07
C ASN A 109 1.30 -5.91 5.53
N GLN A 110 1.34 -6.18 4.23
CA GLN A 110 2.50 -6.71 3.50
C GLN A 110 2.75 -5.90 2.23
N VAL A 111 4.00 -5.89 1.77
CA VAL A 111 4.42 -5.21 0.56
C VAL A 111 5.30 -6.17 -0.25
N PHE A 112 4.98 -6.33 -1.54
CA PHE A 112 5.73 -7.17 -2.46
C PHE A 112 6.24 -6.33 -3.63
N LEU A 113 7.49 -6.56 -4.04
CA LEU A 113 8.05 -5.99 -5.26
C LEU A 113 8.15 -7.10 -6.30
N VAL A 114 7.39 -6.99 -7.38
CA VAL A 114 7.11 -8.11 -8.28
C VAL A 114 7.35 -7.69 -9.74
N PRO A 115 8.22 -8.38 -10.49
CA PRO A 115 8.35 -8.17 -11.93
C PRO A 115 7.04 -8.43 -12.66
N PHE A 116 6.84 -7.76 -13.80
CA PHE A 116 5.65 -7.94 -14.64
C PHE A 116 5.35 -9.41 -14.94
N GLU A 117 6.36 -10.18 -15.33
CA GLU A 117 6.24 -11.61 -15.67
C GLU A 117 5.71 -12.48 -14.52
N LYS A 118 5.92 -12.07 -13.27
CA LYS A 118 5.48 -12.80 -12.07
C LYS A 118 4.20 -12.22 -11.45
N LEU A 119 3.68 -11.11 -12.00
CA LEU A 119 2.57 -10.37 -11.41
C LEU A 119 1.29 -11.21 -11.29
N SER A 120 0.94 -11.96 -12.34
CA SER A 120 -0.26 -12.81 -12.34
C SER A 120 -0.17 -13.93 -11.29
N GLN A 121 0.98 -14.58 -11.20
CA GLN A 121 1.22 -15.66 -10.23
C GLN A 121 1.15 -15.12 -8.79
N GLU A 122 1.77 -13.97 -8.52
CA GLU A 122 1.69 -13.32 -7.21
C GLU A 122 0.26 -12.93 -6.85
N TYR A 123 -0.46 -12.31 -7.80
CA TYR A 123 -1.85 -11.90 -7.61
C TYR A 123 -2.73 -13.07 -7.15
N GLN A 124 -2.64 -14.22 -7.83
CA GLN A 124 -3.40 -15.41 -7.47
C GLN A 124 -3.01 -15.93 -6.08
N ARG A 125 -1.72 -16.01 -5.79
CA ARG A 125 -1.22 -16.49 -4.49
C ARG A 125 -1.67 -15.61 -3.33
N ILE A 126 -1.66 -14.29 -3.48
CA ILE A 126 -2.15 -13.35 -2.46
C ILE A 126 -3.62 -13.66 -2.13
N HIS A 127 -4.46 -13.82 -3.15
CA HIS A 127 -5.88 -14.11 -2.96
C HIS A 127 -6.12 -15.51 -2.37
N GLN A 128 -5.37 -16.53 -2.79
CA GLN A 128 -5.43 -17.88 -2.21
C GLN A 128 -5.04 -17.88 -0.72
N GLN A 129 -4.14 -16.99 -0.32
CA GLN A 129 -3.76 -16.77 1.07
C GLN A 129 -4.73 -15.89 1.85
N GLY A 130 -5.83 -15.45 1.23
CA GLY A 130 -6.86 -14.60 1.83
C GLY A 130 -6.44 -13.14 2.00
N GLY A 131 -5.36 -12.69 1.35
CA GLY A 131 -4.92 -11.31 1.35
C GLY A 131 -5.76 -10.43 0.44
N VAL A 132 -5.93 -9.17 0.82
CA VAL A 132 -6.67 -8.16 0.06
C VAL A 132 -5.72 -7.12 -0.48
N ILE A 133 -5.66 -6.97 -1.80
CA ILE A 133 -4.80 -5.99 -2.45
C ILE A 133 -5.40 -4.59 -2.27
N ALA A 134 -4.58 -3.66 -1.78
CA ALA A 134 -4.93 -2.26 -1.60
C ALA A 134 -4.47 -1.39 -2.77
N SER A 135 -3.29 -1.69 -3.33
CA SER A 135 -2.78 -1.00 -4.53
C SER A 135 -1.77 -1.85 -5.30
N ILE A 136 -1.63 -1.56 -6.59
CA ILE A 136 -0.56 -2.05 -7.46
C ILE A 136 -0.02 -0.84 -8.21
N THR A 137 1.25 -0.51 -8.01
CA THR A 137 1.88 0.67 -8.61
C THR A 137 3.20 0.29 -9.28
N PRO A 138 3.48 0.77 -10.51
CA PRO A 138 4.79 0.58 -11.13
C PRO A 138 5.85 1.41 -10.38
N ILE A 139 7.04 0.84 -10.16
CA ILE A 139 8.15 1.52 -9.46
C ILE A 139 9.45 1.59 -10.29
N SER A 140 9.51 0.92 -11.44
CA SER A 140 10.57 1.03 -12.45
C SER A 140 10.03 0.71 -13.84
#